data_AF-A0A9D9HUK9-F1
#
_entry.id   AF-A0A9D9HUK9-F1
#
_cell.length_a   1.000
_cell.length_b   1.000
_cell.length_c   1.000
_cell.angle_alpha   90.00
_cell.angle_beta   90.00
_cell.angle_gamma   90.00
#
_symmetry.space_group_name_H-M   'P 1'
#
loop_
_entity.id
_entity.type
_entity.pdbx_description
1 polymer ?
#
loop_
_entity_poly.entity_id
_entity_poly.type
_entity_poly.pdbx_seq_one_letter_code
_entity_poly.pdbx_strand_id
1 'polypeptide(L)' 'MKATKYINSKGFPKGAFIYSIKKNGERYKSPTFHEFIGSEKNAEDVIKRLESLNPNRKFYKA' A
#
# COMPACT_ATOMS: atom_id res chain seq x y z
N MET A 1 -18.87 -1.56 7.04
CA MET A 1 -18.60 -0.37 7.86
C MET A 1 -18.81 0.86 7.00
N LYS A 2 -19.44 1.94 7.49
CA LYS A 2 -19.60 3.17 6.69
C LYS A 2 -18.26 3.92 6.69
N ALA A 3 -17.76 4.28 5.51
CA ALA A 3 -16.53 5.06 5.40
C ALA A 3 -16.71 6.42 6.08
N THR A 4 -15.71 6.86 6.84
CA THR A 4 -15.66 8.18 7.48
C THR A 4 -14.50 8.99 6.91
N LYS A 5 -14.32 10.22 7.39
CA LYS A 5 -13.18 11.06 7.01
C LYS A 5 -11.82 10.38 7.29
N TYR A 6 -11.76 9.49 8.27
CA TYR A 6 -10.51 8.87 8.76
C TYR A 6 -10.45 7.36 8.49
N ILE A 7 -11.59 6.70 8.29
CA ILE A 7 -11.69 5.25 8.17
C ILE A 7 -12.28 4.88 6.81
N ASN A 8 -11.65 3.95 6.10
CA ASN A 8 -12.13 3.44 4.82
C ASN A 8 -13.28 2.43 4.99
N SER A 9 -13.90 2.01 3.88
CA SER A 9 -15.02 1.06 3.89
C SER A 9 -14.69 -0.32 4.48
N LYS A 10 -13.39 -0.66 4.57
CA LYS A 10 -12.87 -1.90 5.16
C LYS A 10 -12.52 -1.78 6.65
N GLY A 11 -12.73 -0.61 7.26
CA GLY A 11 -12.45 -0.39 8.69
C GLY A 11 -11.01 -0.04 9.03
N PHE A 12 -10.16 0.24 8.03
CA PHE A 12 -8.78 0.68 8.23
C PHE A 12 -8.67 2.21 8.14
N PRO A 13 -7.60 2.82 8.66
CA PRO A 13 -7.25 4.22 8.36
C PRO A 13 -7.18 4.51 6.85
N LYS A 14 -7.01 5.77 6.47
CA LYS A 14 -6.76 6.11 5.07
C LYS A 14 -5.41 5.56 4.62
N GLY A 15 -5.43 4.71 3.62
CA GLY A 15 -4.27 3.98 3.17
C GLY A 15 -4.57 3.11 1.96
N ALA A 16 -3.57 2.38 1.51
CA ALA A 16 -3.66 1.48 0.39
C ALA A 16 -3.20 0.07 0.78
N PHE A 17 -3.85 -0.92 0.18
CA PHE A 17 -3.37 -2.30 0.19
C PHE A 17 -2.37 -2.47 -0.95
N ILE A 18 -1.15 -2.89 -0.63
CA ILE A 18 -0.04 -3.03 -1.57
C ILE A 18 0.45 -4.47 -1.53
N TYR A 19 0.62 -5.08 -2.71
CA TYR A 19 1.27 -6.35 -2.88
C TYR A 19 2.78 -6.15 -3.02
N SER A 20 3.55 -6.90 -2.22
CA SER A 20 4.98 -7.03 -2.46
C SER A 20 5.23 -8.07 -3.56
N ILE A 21 6.33 -7.88 -4.30
CA ILE A 21 6.85 -8.87 -5.25
C ILE A 21 8.06 -9.55 -4.62
N LYS A 22 8.04 -10.88 -4.62
CA LYS A 22 9.14 -11.74 -4.20
C LYS A 22 10.32 -11.59 -5.16
N LYS A 23 11.52 -11.99 -4.72
CA LYS A 23 12.71 -11.99 -5.57
C LYS A 23 12.59 -12.87 -6.82
N ASN A 24 11.74 -13.90 -6.79
CA ASN A 24 11.45 -14.78 -7.94
C ASN A 24 10.45 -14.16 -8.93
N GLY A 25 10.02 -12.91 -8.74
CA GLY A 25 9.05 -12.23 -9.60
C GLY A 25 7.59 -12.51 -9.27
N GLU A 26 7.29 -13.45 -8.36
CA GLU A 26 5.92 -13.72 -7.96
C GLU A 26 5.37 -12.69 -6.97
N ARG A 27 4.07 -12.46 -7.04
CA ARG A 27 3.35 -11.64 -6.06
C ARG A 27 3.07 -12.43 -4.79
N TYR A 28 3.17 -11.80 -3.61
CA TYR A 28 2.68 -12.40 -2.36
C TYR A 28 1.16 -12.61 -2.41
N LYS A 29 0.67 -13.68 -1.77
CA LYS A 29 -0.76 -14.06 -1.77
C LYS A 29 -1.66 -13.00 -1.13
N SER A 30 -1.17 -12.37 -0.06
CA SER A 30 -1.90 -11.37 0.71
C SER A 30 -1.27 -9.98 0.52
N PRO A 31 -2.07 -8.93 0.31
CA PRO A 31 -1.55 -7.57 0.31
C PRO A 31 -1.32 -7.09 1.74
N THR A 32 -0.41 -6.15 1.91
CA THR A 32 -0.16 -5.47 3.17
C THR A 32 -0.82 -4.10 3.16
N PHE A 33 -1.48 -3.72 4.25
CA PHE A 33 -2.06 -2.39 4.38
C PHE A 33 -0.98 -1.39 4.80
N HIS A 34 -0.91 -0.27 4.09
CA HIS A 34 -0.04 0.85 4.41
C HIS A 34 -0.89 2.11 4.56
N GLU A 35 -0.80 2.74 5.72
CA GLU A 35 -1.41 4.05 5.97
C GLU A 35 -0.71 5.14 5.15
N PHE A 36 -1.50 6.12 4.72
CA PHE A 36 -0.98 7.31 4.06
C PHE A 36 -0.23 8.19 5.05
N ILE A 37 0.99 8.58 4.70
CA ILE A 37 1.85 9.44 5.50
C ILE A 37 2.00 10.79 4.81
N GLY A 38 1.80 11.88 5.56
CA GLY A 38 2.01 13.24 5.06
C GLY A 38 1.08 13.61 3.90
N SER A 39 1.63 13.75 2.70
CA SER A 39 0.90 14.17 1.48
C SER A 39 0.44 13.02 0.58
N GLU A 40 0.60 11.76 1.01
CA GLU A 40 0.14 10.60 0.25
C GLU A 40 -1.39 10.59 0.09
N LYS A 41 -1.87 10.41 -1.14
CA LYS A 41 -3.31 10.42 -1.45
C LYS A 41 -3.81 9.15 -2.12
N ASN A 42 -2.90 8.36 -2.70
CA ASN A 42 -3.22 7.19 -3.50
C ASN A 42 -2.20 6.06 -3.27
N ALA A 43 -2.45 4.91 -3.89
CA ALA A 43 -1.58 3.74 -3.77
C ALA A 43 -0.23 3.96 -4.46
N GLU A 44 -0.19 4.74 -5.55
CA GLU A 44 1.04 5.04 -6.27
C GLU A 44 2.04 5.85 -5.42
N ASP A 45 1.56 6.79 -4.61
CA ASP A 45 2.40 7.57 -3.69
C ASP A 45 3.04 6.65 -2.64
N VAL A 46 2.25 5.72 -2.09
CA VAL A 46 2.72 4.70 -1.14
C VAL A 46 3.76 3.80 -1.81
N ILE A 47 3.53 3.34 -3.04
CA ILE A 47 4.48 2.52 -3.80
C ILE A 47 5.80 3.27 -3.99
N LYS A 48 5.76 4.54 -4.44
CA LYS A 48 6.98 5.36 -4.60
C LYS A 48 7.78 5.46 -3.31
N ARG A 49 7.12 5.66 -2.17
CA ARG A 49 7.80 5.64 -0.86
C ARG A 49 8.40 4.27 -0.56
N LEU A 50 7.66 3.19 -0.78
CA LEU A 50 8.13 1.84 -0.50
C LEU A 50 9.33 1.45 -1.38
N GLU A 51 9.32 1.84 -2.66
CA GLU A 51 10.43 1.63 -3.61
C GLU A 51 11.65 2.47 -3.23
N SER A 52 11.45 3.73 -2.84
CA SER A 52 12.52 4.61 -2.32
C SER A 52 13.22 4.01 -1.09
N LEU A 53 12.45 3.45 -0.15
CA LEU A 53 12.98 2.82 1.05
C LEU A 53 13.54 1.41 0.80
N ASN A 54 13.18 0.77 -0.32
CA ASN A 54 13.57 -0.59 -0.66
C ASN A 54 13.97 -0.70 -2.14
N PRO A 55 15.15 -0.18 -2.54
CA PRO A 55 15.53 -0.04 -3.95
C PRO A 55 15.61 -1.36 -4.74
N ASN A 56 15.71 -2.50 -4.04
CA ASN A 56 15.76 -3.84 -4.65
C ASN A 56 14.41 -4.58 -4.59
N ARG A 57 13.31 -3.91 -4.25
CA ARG A 57 11.98 -4.51 -4.14
C ARG A 57 11.00 -3.80 -5.07
N LYS A 58 10.03 -4.55 -5.57
CA LYS A 58 8.93 -4.04 -6.39
C LYS A 58 7.61 -4.21 -5.66
N PHE A 59 6.71 -3.27 -5.88
CA PHE A 59 5.39 -3.24 -5.23
C PHE A 59 4.30 -2.94 -6.25
N TYR A 60 3.11 -3.50 -6.04
CA TYR A 60 1.94 -3.31 -6.91
C TYR A 60 0.71 -2.98 -6.06
N LYS A 61 -0.15 -2.10 -6.56
CA LYS A 61 -1.44 -1.81 -5.89
C LYS A 61 -2.36 -3.02 -5.93
N ALA A 62 -3.14 -3.20 -4.87
CA ALA A 62 -4.09 -4.31 -4.74
C ALA A 62 -5.42 -4.08 -5.46
#